data_AF-A0A1Y2H180-F1
#
_entry.id   AF-A0A1Y2H180-F1
#
_cell.length_a   1.000
_cell.length_b   1.000
_cell.length_c   1.000
_cell.angle_alpha   90.00
_cell.angle_beta   90.00
_cell.angle_gamma   90.00
#
_symmetry.space_group_name_H-M   'P 1'
#
loop_
_entity.id
_entity.type
_entity.pdbx_description
1 polymer ?
#
loop_
_entity_poly.entity_id
_entity_poly.type
_entity_poly.pdbx_seq_one_letter_code
_entity_poly.pdbx_strand_id
1 'polypeptide(L)'
;MPNYNSQVSRRKAQESTLDVQPVISCTTVILNNKKQFFVIARDYQDPEAFNRRLSVRPTHLVGATSLKKTGALQLGGALLSDHSESAKMIGSIMVFNADSEKEVEEILKKDPYVTEKVWEHYQIIPFRQASF
;
A
#
# COMPACT_ATOMS: atom_id res chain seq x y z
N MET A 1 -28.62 2.69 75.36
CA MET A 1 -28.47 1.61 76.37
C MET A 1 -29.27 0.40 75.89
N PRO A 2 -28.84 -0.86 76.04
CA PRO A 2 -27.56 -1.48 75.71
C PRO A 2 -27.72 -2.74 74.80
N ASN A 3 -26.61 -3.05 74.12
CA ASN A 3 -26.03 -4.33 73.67
C ASN A 3 -26.86 -5.65 73.74
N TYR A 4 -26.89 -6.41 72.64
CA TYR A 4 -26.96 -7.88 72.71
C TYR A 4 -26.31 -8.55 71.49
N ASN A 5 -25.18 -9.20 71.72
CA ASN A 5 -24.56 -10.15 70.81
C ASN A 5 -25.19 -11.53 71.05
N SER A 6 -25.69 -12.19 70.01
CA SER A 6 -25.87 -13.64 70.01
C SER A 6 -25.45 -14.22 68.66
N GLN A 7 -24.50 -15.15 68.71
CA GLN A 7 -24.01 -15.90 67.57
C GLN A 7 -24.96 -17.06 67.27
N VAL A 8 -25.32 -17.31 66.00
CA VAL A 8 -25.74 -18.65 65.53
C VAL A 8 -25.38 -18.87 64.06
N SER A 9 -24.49 -19.85 63.85
CA SER A 9 -24.49 -20.93 62.83
C SER A 9 -24.42 -20.68 61.32
N ARG A 10 -23.29 -21.13 60.77
CA ARG A 10 -23.03 -21.87 59.51
C ARG A 10 -24.16 -21.93 58.45
N ARG A 11 -23.83 -21.44 57.25
CA ARG A 11 -23.98 -22.20 55.98
C ARG A 11 -22.80 -21.86 55.05
N LYS A 12 -22.08 -22.88 54.57
CA LYS A 12 -21.16 -22.77 53.45
C LYS A 12 -22.02 -22.62 52.19
N ALA A 13 -21.96 -21.47 51.52
CA ALA A 13 -22.46 -21.33 50.16
C ALA A 13 -21.31 -21.67 49.20
N GLN A 14 -21.55 -22.68 48.38
CA GLN A 14 -20.71 -23.12 47.29
C GLN A 14 -21.17 -22.37 46.05
N GLU A 15 -20.35 -21.45 45.54
CA GLU A 15 -20.70 -20.65 44.36
C GLU A 15 -19.75 -21.00 43.21
N SER A 16 -20.29 -21.86 42.35
CA SER A 16 -19.98 -22.15 40.95
C SER A 16 -18.96 -21.21 40.28
N THR A 17 -17.76 -21.72 40.03
CA THR A 17 -16.83 -21.16 39.03
C THR A 17 -17.45 -21.33 37.64
N LEU A 18 -18.02 -20.26 37.09
CA LEU A 18 -18.31 -20.21 35.66
C LEU A 18 -16.98 -20.09 34.92
N ASP A 19 -16.65 -21.16 34.23
CA ASP A 19 -15.46 -21.31 33.40
C ASP A 19 -15.57 -20.37 32.19
N VAL A 20 -14.92 -19.20 32.26
CA VAL A 20 -14.87 -18.24 31.16
C VAL A 20 -13.81 -18.72 30.17
N GLN A 21 -14.23 -19.53 29.20
CA GLN A 21 -13.39 -19.88 28.06
C GLN A 21 -13.05 -18.59 27.29
N PRO A 22 -11.77 -18.30 26.98
CA PRO A 22 -11.43 -17.11 26.22
C PRO A 22 -11.96 -17.28 24.79
N VAL A 23 -12.88 -16.42 24.39
CA VAL A 23 -13.20 -16.22 22.97
C VAL A 23 -11.97 -15.63 22.31
N ILE A 24 -11.13 -16.49 21.75
CA ILE A 24 -10.07 -16.05 20.84
C ILE A 24 -10.80 -15.49 19.63
N SER A 25 -10.97 -14.16 19.60
CA SER A 25 -11.27 -13.42 18.39
C SER A 25 -10.11 -13.70 17.45
N CYS A 26 -10.30 -14.70 16.59
CA CYS A 26 -9.42 -14.99 15.48
C CYS A 26 -9.60 -13.83 14.50
N THR A 27 -8.93 -12.72 14.80
CA THR A 27 -8.64 -11.70 13.80
C THR A 27 -7.83 -12.44 12.77
N THR A 28 -8.45 -12.81 11.65
CA THR A 28 -7.75 -13.31 10.48
C THR A 28 -6.62 -12.34 10.22
N VAL A 29 -5.39 -12.74 10.53
CA VAL A 29 -4.22 -12.09 9.99
C VAL A 29 -4.31 -12.39 8.51
N ILE A 30 -4.87 -11.46 7.73
CA ILE A 30 -4.73 -11.48 6.29
C ILE A 30 -3.23 -11.36 6.07
N LEU A 31 -2.56 -12.50 5.87
CA LEU A 31 -1.20 -12.51 5.37
C LEU A 31 -1.28 -11.85 4.00
N ASN A 32 -0.89 -10.58 3.93
CA ASN A 32 -0.83 -9.81 2.70
C ASN A 32 0.31 -10.40 1.86
N ASN A 33 0.04 -11.51 1.18
CA ASN A 33 0.99 -12.24 0.36
C ASN A 33 1.13 -11.60 -1.03
N LYS A 34 1.15 -10.26 -1.04
CA LYS A 34 1.32 -9.46 -2.26
C LYS A 34 2.73 -9.71 -2.79
N LYS A 35 2.82 -9.91 -4.09
CA LYS A 35 4.10 -10.00 -4.82
C LYS A 35 4.58 -8.59 -5.13
N GLN A 36 5.89 -8.47 -5.29
CA GLN A 36 6.51 -7.21 -5.69
C GLN A 36 6.79 -7.20 -7.19
N PHE A 37 6.53 -6.05 -7.81
CA PHE A 37 6.79 -5.81 -9.22
C PHE A 37 7.55 -4.50 -9.39
N PHE A 38 8.61 -4.53 -10.17
CA PHE A 38 9.34 -3.34 -10.60
C PHE A 38 8.83 -2.92 -11.97
N VAL A 39 8.54 -1.65 -12.13
CA VAL A 39 8.09 -1.06 -13.39
C VAL A 39 9.11 -0.04 -13.83
N ILE A 40 9.53 -0.16 -15.08
CA ILE A 40 10.28 0.88 -15.78
C ILE A 40 9.46 1.34 -16.97
N ALA A 41 9.21 2.66 -17.04
CA ALA A 41 8.46 3.29 -18.11
C ALA A 41 9.32 4.37 -18.77
N ARG A 42 9.27 4.45 -20.09
CA ARG A 42 9.98 5.48 -20.88
C ARG A 42 8.99 6.43 -21.50
N ASP A 43 9.30 7.71 -21.41
CA ASP A 43 8.48 8.72 -22.05
C ASP A 43 8.62 8.60 -23.58
N TYR A 44 7.62 9.06 -24.31
CA TYR A 44 7.78 9.34 -25.74
C TYR A 44 8.94 10.32 -25.97
N GLN A 45 9.52 10.27 -27.16
CA GLN A 45 10.65 11.12 -27.55
C GLN A 45 10.27 12.22 -28.55
N ASP A 46 8.99 12.35 -28.88
CA ASP A 46 8.53 13.46 -29.73
C ASP A 46 8.64 14.81 -29.00
N PRO A 47 8.71 15.95 -29.73
CA PRO A 47 8.90 17.26 -29.14
C PRO A 47 7.88 17.66 -28.06
N GLU A 48 6.65 17.12 -28.12
CA GLU A 48 5.58 17.45 -27.17
C GLU A 48 5.57 16.55 -25.93
N ALA A 49 6.36 15.49 -25.88
CA ALA A 49 6.31 14.50 -24.80
C ALA A 49 6.55 15.13 -23.41
N PHE A 50 7.54 16.03 -23.31
CA PHE A 50 7.82 16.73 -22.07
C PHE A 50 6.67 17.63 -21.62
N ASN A 51 6.02 18.33 -22.56
CA ASN A 51 4.87 19.19 -22.27
C ASN A 51 3.67 18.37 -21.80
N ARG A 52 3.36 17.25 -22.47
CA ARG A 52 2.31 16.31 -22.04
C ARG A 52 2.57 15.81 -20.62
N ARG A 53 3.82 15.47 -20.30
CA ARG A 53 4.20 15.07 -18.95
C ARG A 53 3.90 16.16 -17.93
N LEU A 54 4.37 17.37 -18.16
CA LEU A 54 4.18 18.48 -17.23
C LEU A 54 2.71 18.81 -17.01
N SER A 55 1.89 18.78 -18.06
CA SER A 55 0.47 19.12 -17.97
C SER A 55 -0.32 18.13 -17.12
N VAL A 56 -0.02 16.83 -17.21
CA VAL A 56 -0.81 15.79 -16.50
C VAL A 56 -0.13 15.23 -15.26
N ARG A 57 1.12 15.62 -14.99
CA ARG A 57 1.88 15.23 -13.79
C ARG A 57 1.10 15.45 -12.49
N PRO A 58 0.39 16.58 -12.26
CA PRO A 58 -0.40 16.75 -11.03
C PRO A 58 -1.44 15.63 -10.85
N THR A 59 -2.16 15.26 -11.90
CA THR A 59 -3.18 14.20 -11.88
C THR A 59 -2.55 12.83 -11.66
N HIS A 60 -1.44 12.53 -12.34
CA HIS A 60 -0.65 11.31 -12.10
C HIS A 60 -0.24 11.19 -10.62
N LEU A 61 0.26 12.27 -10.03
CA LEU A 61 0.70 12.27 -8.62
C LEU A 61 -0.45 12.06 -7.63
N VAL A 62 -1.67 12.52 -7.93
CA VAL A 62 -2.86 12.22 -7.11
C VAL A 62 -3.18 10.73 -7.10
N GLY A 63 -3.13 10.08 -8.27
CA GLY A 63 -3.31 8.64 -8.40
C GLY A 63 -2.22 7.85 -7.67
N ALA A 64 -0.95 8.19 -7.93
CA ALA A 64 0.21 7.59 -7.27
C ALA A 64 0.16 7.76 -5.74
N THR A 65 -0.27 8.93 -5.24
CA THR A 65 -0.44 9.18 -3.80
C THR A 65 -1.51 8.28 -3.19
N SER A 66 -2.62 8.07 -3.89
CA SER A 66 -3.68 7.17 -3.45
C SER A 66 -3.18 5.72 -3.37
N LEU A 67 -2.46 5.26 -4.39
CA LEU A 67 -1.84 3.92 -4.41
C LEU A 67 -0.77 3.74 -3.33
N LYS A 68 -0.03 4.81 -3.01
CA LYS A 68 0.95 4.81 -1.92
C LYS A 68 0.28 4.66 -0.56
N LYS A 69 -0.88 5.31 -0.35
CA LYS A 69 -1.67 5.22 0.89
C LYS A 69 -2.26 3.81 1.10
N THR A 70 -2.64 3.12 0.04
CA THR A 70 -3.16 1.74 0.13
C THR A 70 -2.06 0.68 0.25
N GLY A 71 -0.78 1.07 0.08
CA GLY A 71 0.36 0.15 0.07
C GLY A 71 0.58 -0.56 -1.27
N ALA A 72 -0.26 -0.30 -2.28
CA ALA A 72 -0.11 -0.85 -3.62
C ALA A 72 1.13 -0.29 -4.34
N LEU A 73 1.46 0.99 -4.16
CA LEU A 73 2.69 1.61 -4.66
C LEU A 73 3.69 1.76 -3.51
N GLN A 74 4.84 1.11 -3.58
CA GLN A 74 5.90 1.16 -2.57
C GLN A 74 6.90 2.27 -2.85
N LEU A 75 7.26 2.51 -4.11
CA LEU A 75 8.19 3.55 -4.51
C LEU A 75 7.81 4.06 -5.90
N GLY A 76 8.02 5.35 -6.16
CA GLY A 76 7.89 5.96 -7.48
C GLY A 76 8.91 7.07 -7.66
N GLY A 77 9.50 7.20 -8.85
CA GLY A 77 10.49 8.22 -9.17
C GLY A 77 10.60 8.49 -10.66
N ALA A 78 11.07 9.68 -11.04
CA ALA A 78 11.36 10.02 -12.42
C ALA A 78 12.75 9.52 -12.82
N LEU A 79 12.86 8.98 -14.03
CA LEU A 79 14.15 8.86 -14.70
C LEU A 79 14.53 10.23 -15.26
N LEU A 80 15.75 10.68 -15.01
CA LEU A 80 16.26 11.97 -15.47
C LEU A 80 17.23 11.76 -16.64
N SER A 81 17.34 12.77 -17.52
CA SER A 81 18.30 12.79 -18.62
C SER A 81 19.75 12.75 -18.13
N ASP A 82 20.00 13.41 -17.00
CA ASP A 82 21.29 13.59 -16.37
C ASP A 82 21.07 14.08 -14.92
N HIS A 83 22.14 14.53 -14.24
CA HIS A 83 22.11 15.01 -12.86
C HIS A 83 22.22 16.55 -12.73
N SER A 84 22.01 17.30 -13.82
CA SER A 84 21.99 18.76 -13.77
C SER A 84 20.66 19.30 -13.22
N GLU A 85 20.66 20.54 -12.74
CA GLU A 85 19.44 21.22 -12.27
C GLU A 85 18.39 21.42 -13.38
N SER A 86 18.83 21.37 -14.65
CA SER A 86 17.97 21.49 -15.83
C SER A 86 17.59 20.13 -16.44
N ALA A 87 17.92 19.02 -15.77
CA ALA A 87 17.63 17.68 -16.26
C ALA A 87 16.13 17.49 -16.54
N LYS A 88 15.83 16.95 -17.73
CA LYS A 88 14.46 16.60 -18.10
C LYS A 88 14.11 15.24 -17.53
N MET A 89 12.85 15.08 -17.15
CA MET A 89 12.31 13.76 -16.86
C MET A 89 12.07 13.02 -18.19
N ILE A 90 12.59 11.80 -18.31
CA ILE A 90 12.57 10.97 -19.54
C ILE A 90 11.90 9.60 -19.33
N GLY A 91 11.34 9.39 -18.15
CA GLY A 91 10.63 8.17 -17.80
C GLY A 91 10.29 8.11 -16.32
N SER A 92 9.91 6.93 -15.87
CA SER A 92 9.56 6.66 -14.49
C SER A 92 10.00 5.25 -14.07
N ILE A 93 10.30 5.11 -12.79
CA ILE A 93 10.42 3.81 -12.12
C ILE A 93 9.41 3.72 -11.00
N MET A 94 8.83 2.54 -10.79
CA MET A 94 7.89 2.28 -9.72
C MET A 94 8.10 0.88 -9.15
N VAL A 95 7.77 0.69 -7.86
CA VAL A 95 7.68 -0.62 -7.21
C VAL A 95 6.26 -0.81 -6.71
N PHE A 96 5.59 -1.86 -7.14
CA PHE A 96 4.22 -2.19 -6.76
C PHE A 96 4.16 -3.44 -5.88
N ASN A 97 3.19 -3.49 -4.98
CA ASN A 97 2.71 -4.68 -4.30
C ASN A 97 1.35 -5.07 -4.90
N ALA A 98 1.26 -6.25 -5.53
CA ALA A 98 0.07 -6.72 -6.23
C ALA A 98 -0.03 -8.27 -6.20
N ASP A 99 -1.22 -8.82 -6.45
CA ASP A 99 -1.44 -10.28 -6.56
C ASP A 99 -0.84 -10.86 -7.85
N SER A 100 -0.79 -10.04 -8.90
CA SER A 100 -0.33 -10.42 -10.23
C SER A 100 0.20 -9.24 -11.04
N GLU A 101 0.98 -9.55 -12.07
CA GLU A 101 1.43 -8.57 -13.07
C GLU A 101 0.24 -7.88 -13.76
N LYS A 102 -0.83 -8.64 -14.05
CA LYS A 102 -2.06 -8.13 -14.66
C LYS A 102 -2.72 -7.05 -13.80
N GLU A 103 -2.71 -7.19 -12.47
CA GLU A 103 -3.24 -6.15 -11.58
C GLU A 103 -2.45 -4.85 -11.71
N VAL A 104 -1.12 -4.94 -11.79
CA VAL A 104 -0.25 -3.77 -12.05
C VAL A 104 -0.58 -3.15 -13.41
N GLU A 105 -0.71 -3.98 -14.45
CA GLU A 105 -1.06 -3.52 -15.80
C GLU A 105 -2.41 -2.77 -15.84
N GLU A 106 -3.44 -3.27 -15.15
CA GLU A 106 -4.75 -2.62 -15.07
C GLU A 106 -4.75 -1.31 -14.26
N ILE A 107 -3.82 -1.17 -13.30
CA ILE A 107 -3.56 0.11 -12.63
C ILE A 107 -2.90 1.08 -13.62
N LEU A 108 -1.84 0.66 -14.30
CA LEU A 108 -1.08 1.51 -15.23
C LEU A 108 -1.92 1.98 -16.41
N LYS A 109 -2.80 1.13 -16.97
CA LYS A 109 -3.71 1.50 -18.08
C LYS A 109 -4.62 2.69 -17.77
N LYS A 110 -4.87 2.97 -16.49
CA LYS A 110 -5.70 4.09 -16.02
C LYS A 110 -4.88 5.32 -15.62
N ASP A 111 -3.55 5.21 -15.64
CA ASP A 111 -2.66 6.31 -15.29
C ASP A 111 -2.68 7.36 -16.41
N PRO A 112 -2.80 8.66 -16.09
CA PRO A 112 -2.73 9.74 -17.07
C PRO A 112 -1.46 9.70 -17.92
N TYR A 113 -0.34 9.20 -17.40
CA TYR A 113 0.87 9.04 -18.20
C TYR A 113 0.72 7.97 -19.30
N VAL A 114 -0.15 6.98 -19.15
CA VAL A 114 -0.51 6.05 -20.23
C VAL A 114 -1.57 6.68 -21.14
N THR A 115 -2.67 7.17 -20.59
CA THR A 115 -3.82 7.62 -21.40
C THR A 115 -3.50 8.85 -22.24
N GLU A 116 -2.66 9.75 -21.73
CA GLU A 116 -2.23 10.97 -22.41
C GLU A 116 -0.93 10.80 -23.19
N LYS A 117 -0.50 9.55 -23.42
CA LYS A 117 0.70 9.21 -24.21
C LYS A 117 1.95 9.94 -23.71
N VAL A 118 2.16 9.95 -22.39
CA VAL A 118 3.44 10.37 -21.81
C VAL A 118 4.41 9.21 -21.89
N TRP A 119 4.02 8.02 -21.44
CA TRP A 119 4.81 6.80 -21.58
C TRP A 119 4.55 6.13 -22.93
N GLU A 120 5.61 5.89 -23.70
CA GLU A 120 5.57 5.13 -24.95
C GLU A 120 5.49 3.64 -24.69
N HIS A 121 6.33 3.16 -23.76
CA HIS A 121 6.40 1.77 -23.38
C HIS A 121 6.76 1.64 -21.90
N TYR A 122 6.33 0.54 -21.30
CA TYR A 122 6.72 0.15 -19.95
C TYR A 122 6.92 -1.37 -19.86
N GLN A 123 7.73 -1.79 -18.90
CA GLN A 123 7.95 -3.18 -18.57
C GLN A 123 7.53 -3.42 -17.13
N ILE A 124 6.88 -4.54 -16.85
CA ILE A 124 6.55 -4.99 -15.50
C ILE A 124 7.38 -6.25 -15.23
N ILE A 125 8.15 -6.26 -14.15
CA ILE A 125 9.15 -7.29 -13.87
C ILE A 125 8.93 -7.81 -12.43
N PRO A 126 8.86 -9.13 -12.20
CA PRO A 126 8.89 -9.68 -10.84
C PRO A 126 10.10 -9.17 -10.07
N PHE A 127 9.86 -8.63 -8.88
CA PHE A 127 10.87 -7.96 -8.08
C PHE A 127 10.81 -8.45 -6.62
N ARG A 128 11.94 -8.33 -5.92
CA ARG A 128 12.01 -8.53 -4.48
C ARG A 128 12.99 -7.51 -3.90
N GLN A 129 12.49 -6.64 -3.04
CA GLN A 129 13.32 -5.68 -2.31
C GLN A 129 14.22 -6.43 -1.31
N ALA A 130 15.48 -6.04 -1.22
CA ALA A 130 16.41 -6.53 -0.19
C ALA A 130 16.05 -5.94 1.19
N SER A 131 16.30 -6.73 2.25
CA SER A 131 16.12 -6.33 3.65
C SER A 131 17.48 -6.04 4.28
N PHE A 132 17.93 -4.79 4.21
CA PHE A 132 19.13 -4.30 4.89
C PHE A 132 18.78 -3.19 5.86
#